data_AF-A0AA39QUV3-F1
#
_entry.id   AF-A0AA39QUV3-F1
#
_cell.length_a   1.000
_cell.length_b   1.000
_cell.length_c   1.000
_cell.angle_alpha   90.00
_cell.angle_beta   90.00
_cell.angle_gamma   90.00
#
_symmetry.space_group_name_H-M   'P 1'
#
loop_
_entity.id
_entity.type
_entity.pdbx_description
1 polymer ?
#
loop_
_entity_poly.entity_id
_entity_poly.type
_entity_poly.pdbx_seq_one_letter_code
_entity_poly.pdbx_strand_id
1 'polypeptide(L)'
;MPGLTNGQSRGGLGAYHIDQHADVTSPLLPTESLRLANKANTIRYIPPQMDPLAGSSTRAARQSPLRLLIQDVGVLITMLPYLPYIFLPVKTKDPSSECYPSLEGVRDILVQGWLFIMEASLLLISPFVLLVLPGTLSVLAIAMCYLTVYLVTWPLEGPDVTYSDMDEKTEALAEQHRDERWLFINGTATGHAGLQKNIDRISKTFGRAVIGIHNKTYGLPADLLECLVQRCFSYKTKDVRIAYSYVKAVLLEPTVKKVVLIGHSQGGLIASLVLDELFSELPTSCMSKLEIYTFGSAASHFSNPLISLPIEARKPVSQIPPSVVHFDLPSQPKRVISHIEHYANEKDMVPRWGVLHCVQDILDNRYAGSVFVRMGASGHLFNQHYMDAMFPLGGPDTVWQPSSFLDQQVKVDKKLAMKKENVAISKFGVMIRESGLEFGNGQVIRDGAGVINGHADNTVMAFGRTKSGRVLPEEAQGKTVRELSRLWRYEGGRSPHTPTPCPTRGGQAQRSDERNDNFEA
;
A
#
# COMPACT_ATOMS: atom_id res chain seq x y z
N MET A 1 10.05 -23.10 74.11
CA MET A 1 10.47 -22.99 75.53
C MET A 1 11.85 -23.62 75.67
N PRO A 2 12.78 -22.99 76.39
CA PRO A 2 13.07 -21.55 76.46
C PRO A 2 14.61 -21.31 76.35
N GLY A 3 15.17 -20.11 76.25
CA GLY A 3 14.60 -18.76 76.28
C GLY A 3 15.72 -17.70 76.42
N LEU A 4 15.41 -16.51 75.85
CA LEU A 4 15.67 -15.16 76.39
C LEU A 4 17.12 -14.63 76.27
N THR A 5 17.34 -13.48 75.63
CA THR A 5 17.15 -12.15 76.27
C THR A 5 16.80 -10.98 75.30
N ASN A 6 15.88 -10.13 75.80
CA ASN A 6 15.68 -8.66 75.73
C ASN A 6 16.59 -7.78 74.83
N GLY A 7 16.16 -6.66 74.24
CA GLY A 7 14.93 -5.86 74.33
C GLY A 7 15.10 -4.50 73.58
N GLN A 8 13.95 -3.91 73.17
CA GLN A 8 13.55 -2.48 73.00
C GLN A 8 14.64 -1.37 72.98
N SER A 9 14.55 -0.22 72.29
CA SER A 9 13.51 0.49 71.54
C SER A 9 14.07 1.83 71.02
N ARG A 10 13.55 2.31 69.88
CA ARG A 10 13.32 3.70 69.40
C ARG A 10 14.00 4.90 70.11
N GLY A 11 14.69 5.73 69.31
CA GLY A 11 14.73 7.21 69.40
C GLY A 11 14.43 7.78 68.00
N GLY A 12 13.70 8.88 67.77
CA GLY A 12 13.64 10.16 68.48
C GLY A 12 14.58 11.15 67.79
N LEU A 13 14.16 11.78 66.67
CA LEU A 13 13.73 13.19 66.59
C LEU A 13 14.81 14.21 67.02
N GLY A 14 15.41 14.87 66.02
CA GLY A 14 16.17 16.12 66.14
C GLY A 14 15.58 17.14 65.17
N ALA A 15 15.16 18.27 65.70
CA ALA A 15 14.28 19.28 65.11
C ALA A 15 15.05 20.46 64.50
N TYR A 16 14.49 20.97 63.39
CA TYR A 16 14.36 22.36 62.92
C TYR A 16 15.51 23.39 63.02
N HIS A 17 15.91 23.89 61.85
CA HIS A 17 16.12 25.32 61.63
C HIS A 17 15.35 25.76 60.37
N ILE A 18 14.55 26.82 60.52
CA ILE A 18 13.73 27.44 59.49
C ILE A 18 14.58 28.51 58.79
N ASP A 19 14.61 28.50 57.46
CA ASP A 19 14.82 29.71 56.67
C ASP A 19 13.84 29.73 55.50
N GLN A 20 13.07 30.82 55.44
CA GLN A 20 12.06 31.12 54.46
C GLN A 20 12.71 31.76 53.23
N HIS A 21 12.55 31.15 52.06
CA HIS A 21 12.46 31.88 50.80
C HIS A 21 11.57 31.09 49.83
N ALA A 22 10.38 31.65 49.58
CA ALA A 22 9.58 31.34 48.41
C ALA A 22 10.34 31.80 47.16
N ASP A 23 10.33 31.02 46.07
CA ASP A 23 9.50 31.31 44.88
C ASP A 23 9.74 30.31 43.72
N VAL A 24 8.68 30.13 42.90
CA VAL A 24 8.62 29.58 41.51
C VAL A 24 8.79 28.07 41.24
N THR A 25 7.63 27.39 41.27
CA THR A 25 7.11 26.41 40.29
C THR A 25 8.06 25.80 39.24
N SER A 26 8.37 24.51 39.39
CA SER A 26 8.80 23.63 38.30
C SER A 26 7.57 23.12 37.52
N PRO A 27 7.43 23.33 36.19
CA PRO A 27 6.33 22.75 35.44
C PRO A 27 6.57 21.27 35.15
N LEU A 28 5.53 20.47 35.42
CA LEU A 28 5.40 19.07 35.05
C LEU A 28 5.72 18.83 33.55
N LEU A 29 6.54 17.82 33.30
CA LEU A 29 6.95 17.33 31.98
C LEU A 29 5.76 17.04 31.04
N PRO A 30 5.74 17.58 29.81
CA PRO A 30 4.81 17.17 28.76
C PRO A 30 5.41 15.97 27.99
N THR A 31 5.60 14.81 28.62
CA THR A 31 6.27 13.68 27.96
C THR A 31 5.35 12.82 27.11
N GLU A 32 4.04 12.81 27.37
CA GLU A 32 3.09 11.96 26.63
C GLU A 32 2.52 12.64 25.39
N SER A 33 2.19 13.93 25.48
CA SER A 33 1.73 14.75 24.36
C SER A 33 2.82 14.94 23.29
N LEU A 34 4.08 15.15 23.69
CA LEU A 34 5.22 15.18 22.76
C LEU A 34 5.54 13.81 22.16
N ARG A 35 5.35 12.70 22.91
CA ARG A 35 5.50 11.35 22.34
C ARG A 35 4.40 11.01 21.33
N LEU A 36 3.16 11.40 21.60
CA LEU A 36 2.04 11.25 20.68
C LEU A 36 2.20 12.14 19.44
N ALA A 37 2.64 13.38 19.61
CA ALA A 37 2.96 14.30 18.51
C ALA A 37 4.15 13.80 17.66
N ASN A 38 5.20 13.27 18.28
CA ASN A 38 6.34 12.68 17.55
C ASN A 38 5.95 11.39 16.81
N LYS A 39 4.98 10.63 17.31
CA LYS A 39 4.45 9.43 16.63
C LYS A 39 3.60 9.77 15.41
N ALA A 40 2.98 10.95 15.38
CA ALA A 40 2.15 11.43 14.26
C ALA A 40 2.96 11.92 13.04
N ASN A 41 4.26 12.20 13.22
CA ASN A 41 5.17 12.69 12.17
C ASN A 41 6.21 11.64 11.72
N THR A 42 5.92 10.35 11.94
CA THR A 42 6.81 9.26 11.54
C THR A 42 6.19 8.48 10.39
N ILE A 43 6.97 8.18 9.36
CA ILE A 43 6.55 7.25 8.29
C ILE A 43 7.13 5.88 8.58
N ARG A 44 6.27 4.85 8.63
CA ARG A 44 6.74 3.47 8.66
C ARG A 44 6.91 2.97 7.24
N TYR A 45 8.10 2.46 6.93
CA TYR A 45 8.41 1.88 5.63
C TYR A 45 8.55 0.37 5.75
N ILE A 46 7.77 -0.34 4.94
CA ILE A 46 7.88 -1.78 4.76
C ILE A 46 8.52 -2.01 3.38
N PRO A 47 9.75 -2.53 3.33
CA PRO A 47 10.46 -2.73 2.07
C PRO A 47 9.79 -3.81 1.21
N PRO A 48 10.07 -3.84 -0.10
CA PRO A 48 9.52 -4.85 -0.99
C PRO A 48 9.77 -6.28 -0.49
N GLN A 49 8.78 -7.14 -0.67
CA GLN A 49 8.89 -8.54 -0.26
C GLN A 49 10.01 -9.25 -1.02
N MET A 50 11.02 -9.67 -0.25
CA MET A 50 12.08 -10.56 -0.71
C MET A 50 11.54 -11.98 -0.82
N ASP A 51 11.49 -12.47 -2.05
CA ASP A 51 11.08 -13.84 -2.37
C ASP A 51 11.91 -14.35 -3.56
N PRO A 52 13.21 -14.64 -3.34
CA PRO A 52 14.14 -14.98 -4.42
C PRO A 52 13.92 -16.38 -5.00
N LEU A 53 13.15 -17.23 -4.32
CA LEU A 53 12.81 -18.60 -4.72
C LEU A 53 11.35 -18.76 -5.15
N ALA A 54 10.59 -17.65 -5.22
CA ALA A 54 9.15 -17.66 -5.51
C ALA A 54 8.33 -18.59 -4.57
N GLY A 55 8.74 -18.72 -3.31
CA GLY A 55 8.08 -19.56 -2.31
C GLY A 55 6.78 -18.97 -1.76
N SER A 56 6.57 -17.66 -1.91
CA SER A 56 5.30 -17.02 -1.51
C SER A 56 4.19 -17.30 -2.52
N SER A 57 2.96 -17.46 -2.02
CA SER A 57 1.79 -17.75 -2.84
C SER A 57 0.60 -16.88 -2.42
N THR A 58 -0.27 -16.59 -3.38
CA THR A 58 -1.52 -15.88 -3.09
C THR A 58 -2.39 -16.71 -2.16
N ARG A 59 -3.25 -16.06 -1.38
CA ARG A 59 -4.19 -16.76 -0.49
C ARG A 59 -5.20 -17.61 -1.28
N ALA A 60 -5.66 -17.11 -2.42
CA ALA A 60 -6.57 -17.81 -3.33
C ALA A 60 -6.01 -19.14 -3.84
N ALA A 61 -4.68 -19.24 -4.02
CA ALA A 61 -4.04 -20.49 -4.42
C ALA A 61 -3.97 -21.55 -3.29
N ARG A 62 -4.16 -21.15 -2.03
CA ARG A 62 -3.95 -22.01 -0.85
C ARG A 62 -5.23 -22.39 -0.12
N GLN A 63 -6.31 -21.63 -0.29
CA GLN A 63 -7.53 -21.76 0.50
C GLN A 63 -8.75 -21.62 -0.39
N SER A 64 -9.84 -22.30 -0.02
CA SER A 64 -11.10 -22.17 -0.75
C SER A 64 -11.70 -20.76 -0.59
N PRO A 65 -12.42 -20.25 -1.60
CA PRO A 65 -13.05 -18.93 -1.55
C PRO A 65 -13.95 -18.69 -0.34
N LEU A 66 -14.74 -19.69 0.07
CA LEU A 66 -15.62 -19.58 1.24
C LEU A 66 -14.84 -19.43 2.54
N ARG A 67 -13.70 -20.13 2.68
CA ARG A 67 -12.84 -19.99 3.85
C ARG A 67 -12.21 -18.61 3.90
N LEU A 68 -11.79 -18.08 2.75
CA LEU A 68 -11.27 -16.70 2.64
C LEU A 68 -12.34 -15.68 3.02
N LEU A 69 -13.58 -15.87 2.54
CA LEU A 69 -14.70 -15.00 2.87
C LEU A 69 -14.94 -14.94 4.38
N ILE A 70 -15.01 -16.08 5.06
CA ILE A 70 -15.22 -16.13 6.53
C ILE A 70 -14.09 -15.41 7.27
N GLN A 71 -12.84 -15.64 6.87
CA GLN A 71 -11.69 -14.98 7.48
C GLN A 71 -11.71 -13.46 7.27
N ASP A 72 -11.98 -13.03 6.04
CA ASP A 72 -11.93 -11.61 5.68
C ASP A 72 -13.12 -10.83 6.25
N VAL A 73 -14.29 -11.47 6.38
CA VAL A 73 -15.42 -10.94 7.16
C VAL A 73 -15.04 -10.81 8.64
N GLY A 74 -14.38 -11.82 9.21
CA GLY A 74 -13.89 -11.78 10.59
C GLY A 74 -12.95 -10.60 10.83
N VAL A 75 -11.98 -10.38 9.93
CA VAL A 75 -11.05 -9.24 10.00
C VAL A 75 -11.81 -7.92 9.82
N LEU A 76 -12.73 -7.83 8.85
CA LEU A 76 -13.53 -6.63 8.61
C LEU A 76 -14.34 -6.22 9.84
N ILE A 77 -14.96 -7.17 10.56
CA ILE A 77 -15.69 -6.91 11.81
C ILE A 77 -14.77 -6.27 12.86
N THR A 78 -13.52 -6.76 12.99
CA THR A 78 -12.54 -6.17 13.93
C THR A 78 -12.12 -4.75 13.52
N MET A 79 -12.33 -4.35 12.27
CA MET A 79 -11.99 -3.02 11.75
C MET A 79 -13.15 -2.02 11.83
N LEU A 80 -14.38 -2.43 12.15
CA LEU A 80 -15.54 -1.53 12.27
C LEU A 80 -15.33 -0.30 13.17
N PRO A 81 -14.56 -0.35 14.29
CA PRO A 81 -14.25 0.85 15.08
C PRO A 81 -13.51 1.94 14.29
N TYR A 82 -12.90 1.60 13.15
CA TYR A 82 -12.22 2.55 12.27
C TYR A 82 -13.13 3.16 11.20
N LEU A 83 -14.39 2.75 11.09
CA LEU A 83 -15.33 3.25 10.09
C LEU A 83 -15.49 4.79 10.13
N PRO A 84 -15.59 5.47 11.30
CA PRO A 84 -15.65 6.93 11.33
C PRO A 84 -14.39 7.61 10.79
N TYR A 85 -13.23 6.95 10.89
CA TYR A 85 -11.95 7.48 10.41
C TYR A 85 -11.83 7.48 8.88
N ILE A 86 -12.78 6.90 8.14
CA ILE A 86 -12.83 7.00 6.67
C ILE A 86 -13.01 8.46 6.24
N PHE A 87 -13.91 9.17 6.92
CA PHE A 87 -14.28 10.55 6.58
C PHE A 87 -13.50 11.60 7.39
N LEU A 88 -12.86 11.21 8.48
CA LEU A 88 -12.13 12.13 9.34
C LEU A 88 -10.64 12.25 8.95
N PRO A 89 -10.10 13.47 8.83
CA PRO A 89 -10.73 14.77 9.08
C PRO A 89 -11.57 15.34 7.90
N VAL A 90 -12.78 15.86 8.19
CA VAL A 90 -13.71 16.36 7.16
C VAL A 90 -13.33 17.73 6.56
N LYS A 91 -12.67 18.59 7.33
CA LYS A 91 -12.44 20.00 6.92
C LYS A 91 -11.45 20.08 5.77
N THR A 92 -11.88 20.65 4.65
CA THR A 92 -11.04 20.97 3.49
C THR A 92 -11.29 22.39 3.01
N LYS A 93 -10.26 22.99 2.39
CA LYS A 93 -10.33 24.25 1.64
C LYS A 93 -10.08 24.05 0.14
N ASP A 94 -9.67 22.85 -0.26
CA ASP A 94 -9.36 22.54 -1.66
C ASP A 94 -10.66 22.16 -2.41
N PRO A 95 -11.02 22.86 -3.50
CA PRO A 95 -12.17 22.54 -4.32
C PRO A 95 -12.15 21.12 -4.93
N SER A 96 -10.96 20.53 -5.09
CA SER A 96 -10.80 19.17 -5.60
C SER A 96 -11.08 18.08 -4.57
N SER A 97 -11.16 18.42 -3.28
CA SER A 97 -11.45 17.45 -2.22
C SER A 97 -12.88 16.92 -2.30
N GLU A 98 -13.07 15.66 -1.93
CA GLU A 98 -14.36 14.98 -2.03
C GLU A 98 -15.44 15.57 -1.10
N CYS A 99 -15.06 16.07 0.10
CA CYS A 99 -16.00 16.73 1.01
C CYS A 99 -16.15 18.24 0.76
N TYR A 100 -15.62 18.78 -0.35
CA TYR A 100 -15.84 20.19 -0.69
C TYR A 100 -17.33 20.44 -1.00
N PRO A 101 -17.96 21.48 -0.40
CA PRO A 101 -19.40 21.73 -0.51
C PRO A 101 -19.79 22.30 -1.89
N SER A 102 -19.71 21.44 -2.91
CA SER A 102 -20.21 21.66 -4.27
C SER A 102 -21.60 21.05 -4.43
N LEU A 103 -22.43 21.58 -5.33
CA LEU A 103 -23.80 21.08 -5.55
C LEU A 103 -23.79 19.57 -5.89
N GLU A 104 -22.90 19.16 -6.78
CA GLU A 104 -22.71 17.75 -7.16
C GLU A 104 -22.20 16.91 -6.00
N GLY A 105 -21.21 17.39 -5.25
CA GLY A 105 -20.68 16.67 -4.09
C GLY A 105 -21.72 16.48 -2.99
N VAL A 106 -22.53 17.50 -2.72
CA VAL A 106 -23.64 17.41 -1.75
C VAL A 106 -24.69 16.43 -2.23
N ARG A 107 -25.09 16.49 -3.50
CA ARG A 107 -26.00 15.51 -4.10
C ARG A 107 -25.47 14.08 -3.93
N ASP A 108 -24.21 13.85 -4.28
CA ASP A 108 -23.60 12.52 -4.24
C ASP A 108 -23.54 11.99 -2.80
N ILE A 109 -23.17 12.84 -1.82
CA ILE A 109 -23.19 12.49 -0.39
C ILE A 109 -24.62 12.15 0.07
N LEU A 110 -25.63 12.92 -0.34
CA LEU A 110 -27.03 12.67 0.03
C LEU A 110 -27.54 11.35 -0.57
N VAL A 111 -27.26 11.08 -1.85
CA VAL A 111 -27.65 9.83 -2.52
C VAL A 111 -26.95 8.65 -1.85
N GLN A 112 -25.64 8.74 -1.60
CA GLN A 112 -24.89 7.69 -0.89
C GLN A 112 -25.39 7.47 0.54
N GLY A 113 -25.74 8.54 1.27
CA GLY A 113 -26.32 8.45 2.61
C GLY A 113 -27.68 7.76 2.60
N TRP A 114 -28.52 8.06 1.62
CA TRP A 114 -29.81 7.38 1.41
C TRP A 114 -29.61 5.90 1.05
N LEU A 115 -28.73 5.60 0.10
CA LEU A 115 -28.37 4.23 -0.29
C LEU A 115 -27.88 3.43 0.92
N PHE A 116 -27.02 4.01 1.76
CA PHE A 116 -26.54 3.34 2.96
C PHE A 116 -27.69 2.90 3.89
N ILE A 117 -28.63 3.80 4.18
CA ILE A 117 -29.79 3.49 5.06
C ILE A 117 -30.69 2.44 4.41
N MET A 118 -30.98 2.61 3.13
CA MET A 118 -31.83 1.72 2.36
C MET A 118 -31.24 0.31 2.29
N GLU A 119 -29.97 0.18 1.87
CA GLU A 119 -29.27 -1.09 1.75
C GLU A 119 -29.06 -1.78 3.09
N ALA A 120 -28.71 -1.04 4.15
CA ALA A 120 -28.63 -1.61 5.48
C ALA A 120 -29.99 -2.19 5.92
N SER A 121 -31.09 -1.49 5.61
CA SER A 121 -32.45 -1.98 5.88
C SER A 121 -32.77 -3.23 5.04
N LEU A 122 -32.42 -3.23 3.75
CA LEU A 122 -32.60 -4.37 2.86
C LEU A 122 -31.81 -5.60 3.32
N LEU A 123 -30.56 -5.43 3.75
CA LEU A 123 -29.73 -6.52 4.29
C LEU A 123 -30.30 -7.10 5.57
N LEU A 124 -30.92 -6.29 6.43
CA LEU A 124 -31.59 -6.76 7.65
C LEU A 124 -32.91 -7.48 7.37
N ILE A 125 -33.68 -7.00 6.38
CA ILE A 125 -35.03 -7.52 6.06
C ILE A 125 -34.95 -8.75 5.14
N SER A 126 -33.98 -8.81 4.22
CA SER A 126 -33.91 -9.82 3.17
C SER A 126 -33.88 -11.28 3.67
N PRO A 127 -33.22 -11.67 4.77
CA PRO A 127 -33.27 -13.04 5.26
C PRO A 127 -34.71 -13.45 5.66
N PHE A 128 -35.47 -12.54 6.26
CA PHE A 128 -36.86 -12.80 6.64
C PHE A 128 -37.75 -12.94 5.40
N VAL A 129 -37.56 -12.08 4.40
CA VAL A 129 -38.29 -12.15 3.12
C VAL A 129 -38.01 -13.48 2.41
N LEU A 130 -36.75 -13.92 2.39
CA LEU A 130 -36.35 -15.19 1.80
C LEU A 130 -36.92 -16.42 2.53
N LEU A 131 -37.10 -16.32 3.85
CA LEU A 131 -37.69 -17.40 4.66
C LEU A 131 -39.21 -17.47 4.55
N VAL A 132 -39.88 -16.34 4.40
CA VAL A 132 -41.36 -16.24 4.39
C VAL A 132 -41.94 -16.39 2.99
N LEU A 133 -41.31 -15.81 1.96
CA LEU A 133 -41.84 -15.86 0.59
C LEU A 133 -41.37 -17.11 -0.15
N PRO A 134 -42.29 -17.89 -0.74
CA PRO A 134 -41.92 -19.09 -1.48
C PRO A 134 -41.32 -18.75 -2.85
N GLY A 135 -40.18 -19.38 -3.17
CA GLY A 135 -39.66 -19.56 -4.53
C GLY A 135 -39.61 -18.28 -5.39
N THR A 136 -40.49 -18.19 -6.38
CA THR A 136 -40.46 -17.11 -7.39
C THR A 136 -40.76 -15.72 -6.80
N LEU A 137 -41.57 -15.64 -5.75
CA LEU A 137 -41.89 -14.37 -5.11
C LEU A 137 -40.67 -13.75 -4.42
N SER A 138 -39.80 -14.57 -3.83
CA SER A 138 -38.57 -14.07 -3.20
C SER A 138 -37.56 -13.61 -4.26
N VAL A 139 -37.48 -14.29 -5.41
CA VAL A 139 -36.68 -13.85 -6.56
C VAL A 139 -37.18 -12.50 -7.10
N LEU A 140 -38.49 -12.33 -7.28
CA LEU A 140 -39.08 -11.06 -7.71
C LEU A 140 -38.81 -9.93 -6.70
N ALA A 141 -38.92 -10.22 -5.40
CA ALA A 141 -38.62 -9.24 -4.36
C ALA A 141 -37.15 -8.79 -4.41
N ILE A 142 -36.20 -9.73 -4.57
CA ILE A 142 -34.77 -9.40 -4.75
C ILE A 142 -34.56 -8.58 -6.02
N ALA A 143 -35.17 -8.96 -7.13
CA ALA A 143 -35.07 -8.23 -8.39
C ALA A 143 -35.59 -6.79 -8.26
N MET A 144 -36.69 -6.57 -7.52
CA MET A 144 -37.22 -5.23 -7.23
C MET A 144 -36.29 -4.42 -6.33
N CYS A 145 -35.65 -5.05 -5.34
CA CYS A 145 -34.65 -4.39 -4.50
C CYS A 145 -33.44 -3.95 -5.34
N TYR A 146 -32.93 -4.84 -6.20
CA TYR A 146 -31.83 -4.52 -7.11
C TYR A 146 -32.20 -3.39 -8.08
N LEU A 147 -33.39 -3.45 -8.68
CA LEU A 147 -33.88 -2.39 -9.56
C LEU A 147 -33.98 -1.05 -8.82
N THR A 148 -34.43 -1.07 -7.55
CA THR A 148 -34.54 0.16 -6.74
C THR A 148 -33.15 0.76 -6.48
N VAL A 149 -32.17 -0.05 -6.08
CA VAL A 149 -30.77 0.39 -5.93
C VAL A 149 -30.27 1.00 -7.23
N TYR A 150 -30.46 0.28 -8.35
CA TYR A 150 -30.03 0.72 -9.67
C TYR A 150 -30.62 2.07 -10.09
N LEU A 151 -31.93 2.29 -9.84
CA LEU A 151 -32.58 3.56 -10.15
C LEU A 151 -32.10 4.71 -9.26
N VAL A 152 -31.83 4.44 -7.98
CA VAL A 152 -31.32 5.44 -7.04
C VAL A 152 -29.86 5.81 -7.34
N THR A 153 -29.05 4.87 -7.83
CA THR A 153 -27.64 5.11 -8.22
C THR A 153 -27.50 5.84 -9.55
N TRP A 154 -28.57 5.91 -10.36
CA TRP A 154 -28.55 6.55 -11.68
C TRP A 154 -27.90 7.95 -11.71
N PRO A 155 -28.13 8.87 -10.75
CA PRO A 155 -27.49 10.18 -10.75
C PRO A 155 -25.97 10.16 -10.50
N LEU A 156 -25.45 9.05 -9.95
CA LEU A 156 -24.02 8.84 -9.70
C LEU A 156 -23.33 8.19 -10.90
N GLU A 157 -24.10 7.60 -11.82
CA GLU A 157 -23.57 6.97 -13.01
C GLU A 157 -22.93 7.97 -13.97
N GLY A 158 -21.98 7.47 -14.74
CA GLY A 158 -21.34 8.20 -15.80
C GLY A 158 -20.69 7.22 -16.78
N PRO A 159 -19.88 7.72 -17.73
CA PRO A 159 -19.14 6.88 -18.66
C PRO A 159 -18.23 5.91 -17.90
N ASP A 160 -18.02 4.73 -18.48
CA ASP A 160 -17.14 3.71 -17.91
C ASP A 160 -15.66 4.17 -17.91
N VAL A 161 -15.30 5.10 -18.81
CA VAL A 161 -13.98 5.73 -18.89
C VAL A 161 -14.12 7.23 -19.08
N THR A 162 -13.30 7.99 -18.36
CA THR A 162 -13.27 9.46 -18.32
C THR A 162 -11.85 9.97 -18.52
N TYR A 163 -11.67 11.18 -19.04
CA TYR A 163 -10.37 11.80 -19.26
C TYR A 163 -10.23 13.05 -18.38
N SER A 164 -9.03 13.32 -17.90
CA SER A 164 -8.77 14.50 -17.06
C SER A 164 -8.98 15.80 -17.83
N ASP A 165 -9.67 16.75 -17.21
CA ASP A 165 -9.81 18.12 -17.69
C ASP A 165 -8.58 18.92 -17.23
N MET A 166 -7.82 19.44 -18.19
CA MET A 166 -6.53 20.09 -17.95
C MET A 166 -6.60 21.59 -18.23
N ASP A 167 -5.90 22.38 -17.43
CA ASP A 167 -5.60 23.77 -17.78
C ASP A 167 -4.49 23.82 -18.85
N GLU A 168 -4.38 24.94 -19.55
CA GLU A 168 -3.42 25.14 -20.66
C GLU A 168 -1.97 24.80 -20.25
N LYS A 169 -1.60 25.12 -19.01
CA LYS A 169 -0.28 24.81 -18.45
C LYS A 169 -0.06 23.31 -18.29
N THR A 170 -1.04 22.60 -17.74
CA THR A 170 -0.99 21.15 -17.52
C THR A 170 -1.03 20.40 -18.84
N GLU A 171 -1.81 20.88 -19.81
CA GLU A 171 -1.86 20.34 -21.16
C GLU A 171 -0.49 20.46 -21.84
N ALA A 172 0.14 21.64 -21.81
CA ALA A 172 1.48 21.85 -22.37
C ALA A 172 2.56 20.95 -21.72
N LEU A 173 2.42 20.62 -20.42
CA LEU A 173 3.28 19.64 -19.75
C LEU A 173 2.98 18.22 -20.22
N ALA A 174 1.70 17.84 -20.32
CA ALA A 174 1.29 16.52 -20.77
C ALA A 174 1.73 16.23 -22.21
N GLU A 175 1.72 17.23 -23.08
CA GLU A 175 2.20 17.12 -24.47
C GLU A 175 3.67 16.74 -24.59
N GLN A 176 4.49 17.07 -23.59
CA GLN A 176 5.90 16.70 -23.55
C GLN A 176 6.11 15.21 -23.24
N HIS A 177 5.10 14.55 -22.67
CA HIS A 177 5.15 13.15 -22.22
C HIS A 177 4.15 12.27 -22.99
N ARG A 178 4.00 12.50 -24.30
CA ARG A 178 3.09 11.73 -25.17
C ARG A 178 3.44 10.24 -25.30
N ASP A 179 4.64 9.83 -24.90
CA ASP A 179 5.08 8.43 -24.81
C ASP A 179 4.75 7.76 -23.46
N GLU A 180 4.12 8.50 -22.53
CA GLU A 180 3.58 7.99 -21.28
C GLU A 180 2.05 7.89 -21.34
N ARG A 181 1.48 6.93 -20.59
CA ARG A 181 0.04 6.81 -20.38
C ARG A 181 -0.25 6.60 -18.90
N TRP A 182 -1.12 7.43 -18.35
CA TRP A 182 -1.50 7.38 -16.94
C TRP A 182 -2.95 6.94 -16.83
N LEU A 183 -3.19 5.91 -16.02
CA LEU A 183 -4.51 5.37 -15.76
C LEU A 183 -4.80 5.44 -14.26
N PHE A 184 -6.05 5.74 -13.92
CA PHE A 184 -6.53 5.77 -12.54
C PHE A 184 -7.78 4.90 -12.40
N ILE A 185 -7.86 4.12 -11.32
CA ILE A 185 -9.04 3.34 -10.95
C ILE A 185 -9.50 3.81 -9.56
N ASN A 186 -10.72 4.37 -9.50
CA ASN A 186 -11.28 4.89 -8.25
C ASN A 186 -11.71 3.78 -7.27
N GLY A 187 -11.97 4.21 -6.03
CA GLY A 187 -12.54 3.37 -4.98
C GLY A 187 -14.07 3.24 -5.05
N THR A 188 -14.61 2.54 -4.06
CA THR A 188 -16.06 2.45 -3.81
C THR A 188 -16.65 3.80 -3.42
N ALA A 189 -17.99 3.90 -3.38
CA ALA A 189 -18.73 5.08 -2.94
C ALA A 189 -18.34 6.38 -3.67
N THR A 190 -17.87 6.27 -4.92
CA THR A 190 -17.42 7.39 -5.75
C THR A 190 -18.27 7.43 -7.00
N GLY A 191 -18.98 8.55 -7.22
CA GLY A 191 -19.71 8.81 -8.46
C GLY A 191 -18.82 9.41 -9.54
N HIS A 192 -19.37 9.59 -10.74
CA HIS A 192 -18.62 10.13 -11.89
C HIS A 192 -17.98 11.50 -11.64
N ALA A 193 -18.68 12.41 -10.95
CA ALA A 193 -18.12 13.73 -10.59
C ALA A 193 -16.94 13.61 -9.61
N GLY A 194 -16.98 12.64 -8.69
CA GLY A 194 -15.87 12.32 -7.81
C GLY A 194 -14.65 11.78 -8.57
N LEU A 195 -14.88 10.87 -9.52
CA LEU A 195 -13.84 10.36 -10.40
C LEU A 195 -13.16 11.49 -11.20
N GLN A 196 -13.94 12.40 -11.78
CA GLN A 196 -13.41 13.56 -12.53
C GLN A 196 -12.47 14.39 -11.64
N LYS A 197 -12.92 14.76 -10.44
CA LYS A 197 -12.09 15.48 -9.47
C LYS A 197 -10.81 14.74 -9.11
N ASN A 198 -10.84 13.41 -9.01
CA ASN A 198 -9.64 12.62 -8.71
C ASN A 198 -8.63 12.68 -9.88
N ILE A 199 -9.08 12.46 -11.11
CA ILE A 199 -8.16 12.46 -12.27
C ILE A 199 -7.64 13.85 -12.60
N ASP A 200 -8.43 14.90 -12.41
CA ASP A 200 -7.98 16.29 -12.57
C ASP A 200 -6.94 16.64 -11.51
N ARG A 201 -7.15 16.19 -10.27
CA ARG A 201 -6.17 16.36 -9.19
C ARG A 201 -4.85 15.65 -9.49
N ILE A 202 -4.89 14.42 -9.99
CA ILE A 202 -3.70 13.67 -10.40
C ILE A 202 -3.01 14.41 -11.56
N SER A 203 -3.76 14.79 -12.58
CA SER A 203 -3.26 15.47 -13.76
C SER A 203 -2.54 16.76 -13.41
N LYS A 204 -3.16 17.60 -12.56
CA LYS A 204 -2.57 18.85 -12.06
C LYS A 204 -1.32 18.62 -11.19
N THR A 205 -1.29 17.54 -10.41
CA THR A 205 -0.16 17.22 -9.52
C THR A 205 1.06 16.77 -10.31
N PHE A 206 0.86 15.89 -11.29
CA PHE A 206 1.96 15.27 -12.02
C PHE A 206 2.20 15.91 -13.39
N GLY A 207 1.30 16.72 -13.95
CA GLY A 207 1.47 17.31 -15.28
C GLY A 207 1.31 16.29 -16.42
N ARG A 208 0.35 15.36 -16.31
CA ARG A 208 0.08 14.32 -17.32
C ARG A 208 -1.41 14.16 -17.55
N ALA A 209 -1.79 13.84 -18.78
CA ALA A 209 -3.14 13.41 -19.10
C ALA A 209 -3.44 12.06 -18.41
N VAL A 210 -4.56 11.99 -17.69
CA VAL A 210 -4.97 10.80 -16.92
C VAL A 210 -6.28 10.25 -17.47
N ILE A 211 -6.31 8.94 -17.68
CA ILE A 211 -7.49 8.17 -18.06
C ILE A 211 -8.08 7.56 -16.78
N GLY A 212 -9.28 8.00 -16.38
CA GLY A 212 -10.04 7.43 -15.27
C GLY A 212 -10.90 6.26 -15.71
N ILE A 213 -10.68 5.08 -15.14
CA ILE A 213 -11.58 3.93 -15.29
C ILE A 213 -12.54 3.95 -14.12
N HIS A 214 -13.83 4.06 -14.43
CA HIS A 214 -14.87 4.27 -13.43
C HIS A 214 -15.29 2.93 -12.82
N ASN A 215 -14.86 2.70 -11.58
CA ASN A 215 -15.44 1.67 -10.71
C ASN A 215 -16.77 2.19 -10.17
N LYS A 216 -17.88 1.78 -10.79
CA LYS A 216 -19.21 2.30 -10.47
C LYS A 216 -19.64 1.87 -9.08
N THR A 217 -20.24 2.80 -8.35
CA THR A 217 -20.78 2.56 -7.01
C THR A 217 -22.26 2.20 -7.08
N TYR A 218 -22.64 1.17 -6.32
CA TYR A 218 -24.04 0.83 -6.06
C TYR A 218 -24.52 1.29 -4.68
N GLY A 219 -23.61 1.78 -3.84
CA GLY A 219 -23.84 2.12 -2.45
C GLY A 219 -22.78 1.47 -1.56
N LEU A 220 -22.40 2.12 -0.47
CA LEU A 220 -21.27 1.65 0.35
C LEU A 220 -21.44 0.19 0.86
N PRO A 221 -22.61 -0.25 1.38
CA PRO A 221 -22.84 -1.65 1.73
C PRO A 221 -22.75 -2.62 0.53
N ALA A 222 -23.39 -2.32 -0.59
CA ALA A 222 -23.33 -3.16 -1.80
C ALA A 222 -21.90 -3.25 -2.36
N ASP A 223 -21.19 -2.12 -2.42
CA ASP A 223 -19.80 -2.02 -2.85
C ASP A 223 -18.87 -2.85 -1.95
N LEU A 224 -19.08 -2.83 -0.62
CA LEU A 224 -18.29 -3.63 0.32
C LEU A 224 -18.52 -5.13 0.12
N LEU A 225 -19.76 -5.54 -0.15
CA LEU A 225 -20.10 -6.92 -0.48
C LEU A 225 -19.46 -7.34 -1.81
N GLU A 226 -19.54 -6.51 -2.83
CA GLU A 226 -18.89 -6.76 -4.13
C GLU A 226 -17.38 -6.89 -3.96
N CYS A 227 -16.76 -5.99 -3.20
CA CYS A 227 -15.33 -6.01 -2.90
C CYS A 227 -14.92 -7.32 -2.20
N LEU A 228 -15.71 -7.80 -1.24
CA LEU A 228 -15.50 -9.12 -0.60
C LEU A 228 -15.58 -10.27 -1.62
N VAL A 229 -16.57 -10.25 -2.51
CA VAL A 229 -16.75 -11.28 -3.54
C VAL A 229 -15.57 -11.27 -4.52
N GLN A 230 -15.19 -10.11 -5.07
CA GLN A 230 -14.01 -9.96 -5.91
C GLN A 230 -12.74 -10.48 -5.21
N ARG A 231 -12.54 -10.09 -3.96
CA ARG A 231 -11.34 -10.37 -3.18
C ARG A 231 -11.19 -11.85 -2.81
N CYS A 232 -12.30 -12.55 -2.53
CA CYS A 232 -12.29 -13.93 -2.06
C CYS A 232 -12.51 -14.96 -3.17
N PHE A 233 -13.24 -14.60 -4.22
CA PHE A 233 -13.57 -15.50 -5.34
C PHE A 233 -12.81 -15.16 -6.63
N SER A 234 -11.98 -14.12 -6.62
CA SER A 234 -11.35 -13.57 -7.84
C SER A 234 -12.38 -13.26 -8.92
N TYR A 235 -13.58 -12.83 -8.52
CA TYR A 235 -14.66 -12.54 -9.45
C TYR A 235 -14.33 -11.27 -10.25
N LYS A 236 -14.36 -11.38 -11.58
CA LYS A 236 -14.03 -10.28 -12.49
C LYS A 236 -15.31 -9.51 -12.81
N THR A 237 -15.59 -8.43 -12.09
CA THR A 237 -16.76 -7.56 -12.36
C THR A 237 -16.61 -6.82 -13.70
N LYS A 238 -17.62 -6.03 -14.09
CA LYS A 238 -17.57 -5.23 -15.31
C LYS A 238 -16.35 -4.30 -15.30
N ASP A 239 -16.08 -3.65 -14.19
CA ASP A 239 -15.01 -2.65 -14.04
C ASP A 239 -13.62 -3.31 -14.14
N VAL A 240 -13.46 -4.54 -13.63
CA VAL A 240 -12.23 -5.34 -13.83
C VAL A 240 -12.00 -5.63 -15.31
N ARG A 241 -13.04 -6.01 -16.06
CA ARG A 241 -12.91 -6.34 -17.49
C ARG A 241 -12.60 -5.10 -18.33
N ILE A 242 -13.18 -3.95 -17.98
CA ILE A 242 -12.90 -2.68 -18.64
C ILE A 242 -11.47 -2.23 -18.33
N ALA A 243 -11.07 -2.24 -17.06
CA ALA A 243 -9.71 -1.92 -16.65
C ALA A 243 -8.68 -2.81 -17.35
N TYR A 244 -8.93 -4.12 -17.41
CA TYR A 244 -8.10 -5.06 -18.15
C TYR A 244 -7.95 -4.67 -19.62
N SER A 245 -9.07 -4.37 -20.31
CA SER A 245 -9.06 -4.05 -21.74
C SER A 245 -8.26 -2.78 -22.04
N TYR A 246 -8.43 -1.73 -21.23
CA TYR A 246 -7.73 -0.46 -21.40
C TYR A 246 -6.24 -0.57 -21.06
N VAL A 247 -5.89 -1.18 -19.92
CA VAL A 247 -4.48 -1.37 -19.53
C VAL A 247 -3.76 -2.23 -20.57
N LYS A 248 -4.40 -3.30 -21.07
CA LYS A 248 -3.84 -4.13 -22.13
C LYS A 248 -3.60 -3.34 -23.42
N ALA A 249 -4.59 -2.58 -23.88
CA ALA A 249 -4.48 -1.78 -25.10
C ALA A 249 -3.30 -0.78 -25.02
N VAL A 250 -3.18 -0.10 -23.89
CA VAL A 250 -2.10 0.87 -23.62
C VAL A 250 -0.72 0.19 -23.55
N LEU A 251 -0.60 -0.98 -22.93
CA LEU A 251 0.68 -1.72 -22.85
C LEU A 251 1.15 -2.23 -24.21
N LEU A 252 0.21 -2.59 -25.09
CA LEU A 252 0.48 -3.05 -26.45
C LEU A 252 0.82 -1.90 -27.42
N GLU A 253 0.48 -0.65 -27.08
CA GLU A 253 0.79 0.51 -27.91
C GLU A 253 2.32 0.65 -28.11
N PRO A 254 2.85 0.59 -29.36
CA PRO A 254 4.30 0.59 -29.60
C PRO A 254 4.98 1.92 -29.26
N THR A 255 4.26 3.03 -29.41
CA THR A 255 4.74 4.40 -29.13
C THR A 255 4.85 4.67 -27.64
N VAL A 256 4.11 3.94 -26.81
CA VAL A 256 4.08 4.10 -25.36
C VAL A 256 5.24 3.33 -24.75
N LYS A 257 6.12 4.06 -24.06
CA LYS A 257 7.29 3.53 -23.37
C LYS A 257 7.04 3.30 -21.89
N LYS A 258 6.05 3.99 -21.32
CA LYS A 258 5.72 3.92 -19.90
C LYS A 258 4.23 3.98 -19.66
N VAL A 259 3.75 3.13 -18.76
CA VAL A 259 2.37 3.10 -18.32
C VAL A 259 2.36 3.25 -16.80
N VAL A 260 1.64 4.23 -16.28
CA VAL A 260 1.45 4.43 -14.85
C VAL A 260 0.03 4.06 -14.48
N LEU A 261 -0.14 3.06 -13.62
CA LEU A 261 -1.44 2.62 -13.12
C LEU A 261 -1.59 3.01 -11.65
N ILE A 262 -2.57 3.86 -11.36
CA ILE A 262 -2.90 4.31 -10.02
C ILE A 262 -4.23 3.68 -9.57
N GLY A 263 -4.25 3.05 -8.40
CA GLY A 263 -5.47 2.46 -7.82
C GLY A 263 -5.75 3.00 -6.43
N HIS A 264 -6.98 3.47 -6.17
CA HIS A 264 -7.41 3.88 -4.84
C HIS A 264 -8.40 2.88 -4.25
N SER A 265 -8.26 2.52 -2.97
CA SER A 265 -9.21 1.64 -2.27
C SER A 265 -9.44 0.31 -3.01
N GLN A 266 -10.68 -0.02 -3.39
CA GLN A 266 -11.03 -1.17 -4.25
C GLN A 266 -10.37 -1.10 -5.63
N GLY A 267 -10.08 0.07 -6.18
CA GLY A 267 -9.30 0.23 -7.41
C GLY A 267 -7.92 -0.44 -7.33
N GLY A 268 -7.33 -0.53 -6.14
CA GLY A 268 -6.13 -1.33 -5.90
C GLY A 268 -6.34 -2.84 -6.03
N LEU A 269 -7.49 -3.36 -5.58
CA LEU A 269 -7.90 -4.76 -5.75
C LEU A 269 -8.19 -5.07 -7.23
N ILE A 270 -8.88 -4.17 -7.92
CA ILE A 270 -9.15 -4.28 -9.36
C ILE A 270 -7.82 -4.34 -10.12
N ALA A 271 -6.88 -3.44 -9.80
CA ALA A 271 -5.55 -3.47 -10.39
C ALA A 271 -4.84 -4.81 -10.15
N SER A 272 -4.89 -5.39 -8.95
CA SER A 272 -4.25 -6.70 -8.70
C SER A 272 -4.87 -7.83 -9.54
N LEU A 273 -6.20 -7.84 -9.70
CA LEU A 273 -6.88 -8.84 -10.53
C LEU A 273 -6.54 -8.67 -12.02
N VAL A 274 -6.46 -7.42 -12.49
CA VAL A 274 -6.03 -7.11 -13.86
C VAL A 274 -4.61 -7.62 -14.11
N LEU A 275 -3.68 -7.41 -13.18
CA LEU A 275 -2.30 -7.87 -13.32
C LEU A 275 -2.18 -9.38 -13.48
N ASP A 276 -2.92 -10.16 -12.68
CA ASP A 276 -2.90 -11.62 -12.76
C ASP A 276 -3.28 -12.12 -14.16
N GLU A 277 -4.24 -11.47 -14.81
CA GLU A 277 -4.64 -11.76 -16.20
C GLU A 277 -3.62 -11.25 -17.22
N LEU A 278 -3.05 -10.06 -17.02
CA LEU A 278 -2.05 -9.54 -17.95
C LEU A 278 -0.77 -10.39 -17.96
N PHE A 279 -0.36 -10.95 -16.81
CA PHE A 279 0.79 -11.84 -16.73
C PHE A 279 0.59 -13.18 -17.45
N SER A 280 -0.65 -13.62 -17.68
CA SER A 280 -0.92 -14.86 -18.42
C SER A 280 -0.92 -14.64 -19.94
N GLU A 281 -1.05 -13.40 -20.41
CA GLU A 281 -1.25 -13.08 -21.83
C GLU A 281 -0.17 -12.21 -22.47
N LEU A 282 0.44 -11.29 -21.70
CA LEU A 282 1.38 -10.32 -22.25
C LEU A 282 2.84 -10.75 -22.03
N PRO A 283 3.73 -10.48 -23.01
CA PRO A 283 5.15 -10.72 -22.83
C PRO A 283 5.74 -9.78 -21.78
N THR A 284 6.82 -10.23 -21.13
CA THR A 284 7.56 -9.47 -20.12
C THR A 284 7.97 -8.06 -20.59
N SER A 285 8.27 -7.89 -21.88
CA SER A 285 8.64 -6.60 -22.47
C SER A 285 7.50 -5.56 -22.45
N CYS A 286 6.25 -5.99 -22.62
CA CYS A 286 5.09 -5.13 -22.48
C CYS A 286 4.87 -4.80 -21.01
N MET A 287 4.89 -5.82 -20.14
CA MET A 287 4.67 -5.67 -18.70
C MET A 287 5.74 -4.80 -18.03
N SER A 288 6.98 -4.79 -18.53
CA SER A 288 8.07 -3.97 -17.99
C SER A 288 7.88 -2.47 -18.18
N LYS A 289 6.95 -2.03 -19.03
CA LYS A 289 6.57 -0.61 -19.19
C LYS A 289 5.78 -0.08 -18.00
N LEU A 290 5.20 -0.97 -17.18
CA LEU A 290 4.25 -0.62 -16.14
C LEU A 290 4.94 -0.14 -14.85
N GLU A 291 4.42 0.92 -14.26
CA GLU A 291 4.68 1.38 -12.89
C GLU A 291 3.33 1.45 -12.15
N ILE A 292 3.27 1.00 -10.90
CA ILE A 292 2.01 0.87 -10.14
C ILE A 292 2.09 1.62 -8.82
N TYR A 293 1.05 2.40 -8.55
CA TYR A 293 0.91 3.14 -7.31
C TYR A 293 -0.48 2.92 -6.73
N THR A 294 -0.59 2.57 -5.46
CA THR A 294 -1.91 2.44 -4.84
C THR A 294 -2.05 3.24 -3.57
N PHE A 295 -3.25 3.76 -3.31
CA PHE A 295 -3.58 4.56 -2.14
C PHE A 295 -4.72 3.89 -1.37
N GLY A 296 -4.51 3.59 -0.09
CA GLY A 296 -5.53 2.96 0.75
C GLY A 296 -6.02 1.60 0.24
N SER A 297 -5.15 0.83 -0.45
CA SER A 297 -5.55 -0.35 -1.23
C SER A 297 -6.27 -1.44 -0.42
N ALA A 298 -7.38 -1.93 -0.97
CA ALA A 298 -8.16 -3.06 -0.50
C ALA A 298 -7.67 -4.43 -1.04
N ALA A 299 -6.58 -4.47 -1.82
CA ALA A 299 -6.10 -5.69 -2.46
C ALA A 299 -5.66 -6.76 -1.44
N SER A 300 -5.90 -8.03 -1.78
CA SER A 300 -5.46 -9.18 -0.95
C SER A 300 -4.06 -9.68 -1.32
N HIS A 301 -3.60 -9.34 -2.52
CA HIS A 301 -2.32 -9.75 -3.07
C HIS A 301 -1.91 -8.75 -4.16
N PHE A 302 -0.62 -8.78 -4.50
CA PHE A 302 -0.09 -8.12 -5.69
C PHE A 302 0.98 -9.03 -6.27
N SER A 303 0.72 -9.59 -7.45
CA SER A 303 1.64 -10.48 -8.14
C SER A 303 2.70 -9.69 -8.90
N ASN A 304 3.95 -10.14 -8.85
CA ASN A 304 5.02 -9.65 -9.71
C ASN A 304 6.07 -10.77 -9.87
N PRO A 305 6.00 -11.56 -10.96
CA PRO A 305 6.82 -12.75 -11.12
C PRO A 305 8.31 -12.40 -11.27
N LEU A 306 9.15 -13.41 -10.99
CA LEU A 306 10.60 -13.32 -11.21
C LEU A 306 10.90 -13.46 -12.70
N ILE A 307 11.87 -12.68 -13.20
CA ILE A 307 12.35 -12.81 -14.59
C ILE A 307 13.19 -14.08 -14.74
N SER A 308 13.98 -14.41 -13.72
CA SER A 308 14.87 -15.58 -13.71
C SER A 308 15.02 -16.09 -12.28
N LEU A 309 15.04 -17.41 -12.12
CA LEU A 309 15.48 -18.01 -10.86
C LEU A 309 17.01 -17.93 -10.79
N PRO A 310 17.57 -17.51 -9.65
CA PRO A 310 19.01 -17.39 -9.47
C PRO A 310 19.65 -18.74 -9.11
N ILE A 311 19.22 -19.81 -9.76
CA ILE A 311 19.77 -21.14 -9.53
C ILE A 311 20.99 -21.29 -10.42
N GLU A 312 22.12 -20.71 -10.00
CA GLU A 312 23.41 -21.21 -10.43
C GLU A 312 23.79 -22.35 -9.49
N ALA A 313 23.68 -23.59 -9.97
CA ALA A 313 24.24 -24.73 -9.26
C ALA A 313 25.76 -24.50 -9.16
N ARG A 314 26.26 -24.19 -7.96
CA ARG A 314 27.72 -24.15 -7.73
C ARG A 314 28.29 -25.49 -8.18
N LYS A 315 29.38 -25.46 -8.95
CA LYS A 315 30.23 -26.66 -9.12
C LYS A 315 30.57 -27.18 -7.71
N PRO A 316 30.47 -28.49 -7.46
CA PRO A 316 30.70 -29.05 -6.14
C PRO A 316 32.05 -28.54 -5.62
N VAL A 317 32.01 -27.72 -4.57
CA VAL A 317 33.23 -27.28 -3.89
C VAL A 317 33.81 -28.54 -3.27
N SER A 318 35.02 -28.90 -3.66
CA SER A 318 35.73 -30.14 -3.33
C SER A 318 36.05 -30.35 -1.83
N GLN A 319 35.37 -29.64 -0.94
CA GLN A 319 35.58 -29.66 0.52
C GLN A 319 34.28 -29.68 1.33
N ILE A 320 33.10 -29.78 0.69
CA ILE A 320 31.80 -29.89 1.35
C ILE A 320 31.26 -31.30 1.08
N PRO A 321 30.71 -32.03 2.08
CA PRO A 321 30.08 -33.32 1.81
C PRO A 321 29.00 -33.18 0.72
N PRO A 322 28.89 -34.15 -0.21
CA PRO A 322 28.03 -34.07 -1.40
C PRO A 322 26.52 -33.99 -1.11
N SER A 323 26.13 -33.97 0.16
CA SER A 323 24.74 -33.97 0.66
C SER A 323 24.18 -32.57 0.99
N VAL A 324 24.92 -31.49 0.73
CA VAL A 324 24.45 -30.10 0.97
C VAL A 324 24.55 -29.26 -0.30
N VAL A 325 23.41 -28.97 -0.92
CA VAL A 325 23.32 -28.00 -2.02
C VAL A 325 23.20 -26.59 -1.43
N HIS A 326 24.21 -25.76 -1.67
CA HIS A 326 24.18 -24.35 -1.31
C HIS A 326 23.62 -23.51 -2.47
N PHE A 327 22.53 -22.78 -2.21
CA PHE A 327 22.02 -21.77 -3.13
C PHE A 327 22.56 -20.39 -2.73
N ASP A 328 23.39 -19.80 -3.59
CA ASP A 328 23.79 -18.40 -3.49
C ASP A 328 22.64 -17.54 -4.04
N LEU A 329 21.77 -17.09 -3.15
CA LEU A 329 20.63 -16.23 -3.52
C LEU A 329 21.10 -14.79 -3.77
N PRO A 330 20.59 -14.12 -4.82
CA PRO A 330 21.02 -12.81 -5.24
C PRO A 330 20.56 -11.78 -4.21
N SER A 331 21.29 -10.67 -4.13
CA SER A 331 20.98 -9.56 -3.23
C SER A 331 19.62 -8.92 -3.53
N GLN A 332 19.17 -8.93 -4.79
CA GLN A 332 17.82 -8.48 -5.19
C GLN A 332 17.28 -9.34 -6.35
N PRO A 333 16.11 -9.99 -6.19
CA PRO A 333 15.48 -10.72 -7.27
C PRO A 333 14.94 -9.77 -8.34
N LYS A 334 15.31 -10.00 -9.60
CA LYS A 334 14.81 -9.21 -10.72
C LYS A 334 13.36 -9.60 -11.04
N ARG A 335 12.45 -8.65 -10.93
CA ARG A 335 11.02 -8.82 -11.22
C ARG A 335 10.62 -8.15 -12.52
N VAL A 336 9.46 -8.53 -13.05
CA VAL A 336 8.94 -8.00 -14.33
C VAL A 336 8.60 -6.51 -14.24
N ILE A 337 7.81 -6.13 -13.22
CA ILE A 337 7.44 -4.74 -12.96
C ILE A 337 8.48 -4.12 -12.05
N SER A 338 9.07 -3.00 -12.48
CA SER A 338 10.19 -2.37 -11.76
C SER A 338 9.75 -1.60 -10.51
N HIS A 339 8.57 -0.99 -10.56
CA HIS A 339 8.10 -0.09 -9.51
C HIS A 339 6.65 -0.39 -9.13
N ILE A 340 6.46 -0.79 -7.87
CA ILE A 340 5.16 -0.94 -7.23
C ILE A 340 5.26 -0.31 -5.84
N GLU A 341 4.42 0.67 -5.56
CA GLU A 341 4.40 1.36 -4.26
C GLU A 341 2.97 1.48 -3.73
N HIS A 342 2.82 1.31 -2.42
CA HIS A 342 1.55 1.37 -1.72
C HIS A 342 1.60 2.42 -0.62
N TYR A 343 0.63 3.32 -0.60
CA TYR A 343 0.50 4.41 0.35
C TYR A 343 -0.71 4.15 1.26
N ALA A 344 -0.53 4.21 2.57
CA ALA A 344 -1.57 3.91 3.53
C ALA A 344 -1.55 4.88 4.73
N ASN A 345 -2.73 5.22 5.25
CA ASN A 345 -2.88 5.88 6.54
C ASN A 345 -3.05 4.83 7.65
N GLU A 346 -2.39 4.99 8.79
CA GLU A 346 -2.41 3.97 9.84
C GLU A 346 -3.82 3.71 10.39
N LYS A 347 -4.68 4.72 10.53
CA LYS A 347 -6.04 4.59 11.11
C LYS A 347 -7.12 4.42 10.05
N ASP A 348 -6.75 4.23 8.78
CA ASP A 348 -7.69 3.99 7.70
C ASP A 348 -8.12 2.51 7.71
N MET A 349 -9.44 2.29 7.73
CA MET A 349 -10.08 0.97 7.84
C MET A 349 -9.73 0.07 6.64
N VAL A 350 -9.72 0.62 5.42
CA VAL A 350 -9.57 -0.15 4.19
C VAL A 350 -8.17 -0.74 4.03
N PRO A 351 -7.06 0.02 4.11
CA PRO A 351 -5.72 -0.56 4.04
C PRO A 351 -5.43 -1.45 5.24
N ARG A 352 -6.04 -1.21 6.41
CA ARG A 352 -5.96 -2.15 7.54
C ARG A 352 -6.54 -3.52 7.22
N TRP A 353 -7.62 -3.59 6.46
CA TRP A 353 -8.20 -4.84 5.98
C TRP A 353 -7.50 -5.38 4.72
N GLY A 354 -6.98 -4.48 3.89
CA GLY A 354 -6.28 -4.74 2.64
C GLY A 354 -4.77 -4.87 2.82
N VAL A 355 -4.03 -3.93 2.23
CA VAL A 355 -2.55 -3.99 2.12
C VAL A 355 -1.83 -4.24 3.44
N LEU A 356 -2.23 -3.59 4.54
CA LEU A 356 -1.52 -3.71 5.82
C LEU A 356 -1.72 -5.09 6.44
N HIS A 357 -2.96 -5.61 6.49
CA HIS A 357 -3.20 -6.98 6.97
C HIS A 357 -2.47 -8.01 6.11
N CYS A 358 -2.53 -7.86 4.79
CA CYS A 358 -1.92 -8.80 3.85
C CYS A 358 -0.39 -8.80 3.87
N VAL A 359 0.22 -7.68 4.28
CA VAL A 359 1.68 -7.55 4.39
C VAL A 359 2.19 -7.87 5.79
N GLN A 360 1.46 -7.50 6.85
CA GLN A 360 1.92 -7.60 8.24
C GLN A 360 1.51 -8.91 8.90
N ASP A 361 0.28 -9.38 8.67
CA ASP A 361 -0.29 -10.51 9.41
C ASP A 361 -0.16 -11.84 8.65
N ILE A 362 -0.16 -11.78 7.32
CA ILE A 362 -0.11 -12.97 6.45
C ILE A 362 1.27 -13.10 5.79
N LEU A 363 2.22 -13.65 6.54
CA LEU A 363 3.64 -13.63 6.18
C LEU A 363 4.00 -14.41 4.92
N ASP A 364 3.25 -15.47 4.60
CA ASP A 364 3.45 -16.31 3.41
C ASP A 364 2.67 -15.82 2.18
N ASN A 365 1.94 -14.70 2.32
CA ASN A 365 1.21 -14.09 1.22
C ASN A 365 2.14 -13.43 0.21
N ARG A 366 1.73 -13.45 -1.05
CA ARG A 366 2.39 -12.73 -2.14
C ARG A 366 1.86 -11.31 -2.21
N TYR A 367 2.71 -10.34 -1.86
CA TYR A 367 2.37 -8.92 -1.98
C TYR A 367 3.63 -8.14 -2.41
N ALA A 368 3.74 -7.91 -3.72
CA ALA A 368 4.86 -7.19 -4.31
C ALA A 368 4.73 -5.67 -4.11
N GLY A 369 5.87 -4.98 -3.98
CA GLY A 369 5.93 -3.53 -3.82
C GLY A 369 6.33 -3.07 -2.42
N SER A 370 6.77 -1.82 -2.31
CA SER A 370 7.07 -1.16 -1.03
C SER A 370 5.81 -0.53 -0.43
N VAL A 371 5.74 -0.44 0.89
CA VAL A 371 4.58 0.16 1.58
C VAL A 371 5.03 1.32 2.46
N PHE A 372 4.43 2.49 2.24
CA PHE A 372 4.61 3.70 3.03
C PHE A 372 3.37 3.90 3.91
N VAL A 373 3.55 3.88 5.23
CA VAL A 373 2.46 4.04 6.20
C VAL A 373 2.63 5.33 6.99
N ARG A 374 1.65 6.24 6.87
CA ARG A 374 1.56 7.45 7.67
C ARG A 374 1.05 7.11 9.07
N MET A 375 1.96 7.12 10.05
CA MET A 375 1.63 6.79 11.43
C MET A 375 0.74 7.87 12.05
N GLY A 376 -0.27 7.46 12.83
CA GLY A 376 -1.20 8.35 13.49
C GLY A 376 -2.28 8.99 12.60
N ALA A 377 -2.08 8.99 11.27
CA ALA A 377 -3.00 9.56 10.29
C ALA A 377 -4.26 8.71 10.09
N SER A 378 -5.39 9.37 9.88
CA SER A 378 -6.70 8.82 9.49
C SER A 378 -7.10 9.34 8.11
N GLY A 379 -8.28 8.92 7.64
CA GLY A 379 -8.86 9.39 6.39
C GLY A 379 -8.61 8.41 5.24
N HIS A 380 -9.65 8.19 4.44
CA HIS A 380 -9.61 7.26 3.31
C HIS A 380 -9.79 7.93 1.94
N LEU A 381 -10.57 9.01 1.86
CA LEU A 381 -10.82 9.76 0.61
C LEU A 381 -9.52 10.12 -0.14
N PHE A 382 -9.52 9.93 -1.45
CA PHE A 382 -8.31 9.95 -2.28
C PHE A 382 -7.67 11.33 -2.35
N ASN A 383 -8.41 12.35 -2.79
CA ASN A 383 -7.88 13.71 -2.89
C ASN A 383 -7.60 14.26 -1.49
N GLN A 384 -8.61 14.24 -0.62
CA GLN A 384 -8.56 14.91 0.68
C GLN A 384 -7.56 14.31 1.68
N HIS A 385 -7.46 12.99 1.77
CA HIS A 385 -6.67 12.34 2.83
C HIS A 385 -5.35 11.74 2.34
N TYR A 386 -5.22 11.51 1.03
CA TYR A 386 -4.00 11.03 0.42
C TYR A 386 -3.30 12.13 -0.39
N MET A 387 -3.92 12.67 -1.45
CA MET A 387 -3.26 13.65 -2.33
C MET A 387 -2.92 14.95 -1.60
N ASP A 388 -3.84 15.56 -0.85
CA ASP A 388 -3.58 16.82 -0.15
C ASP A 388 -2.52 16.66 0.95
N ALA A 389 -2.45 15.48 1.55
CA ALA A 389 -1.49 15.19 2.61
C ALA A 389 -0.11 14.79 2.09
N MET A 390 -0.03 14.09 0.96
CA MET A 390 1.22 13.54 0.41
C MET A 390 1.80 14.36 -0.74
N PHE A 391 0.93 15.03 -1.51
CA PHE A 391 1.22 15.81 -2.72
C PHE A 391 0.40 17.13 -2.72
N PRO A 392 0.64 18.02 -1.75
CA PRO A 392 -0.09 19.29 -1.66
C PRO A 392 0.17 20.14 -2.91
N LEU A 393 -0.90 20.62 -3.53
CA LEU A 393 -0.83 21.58 -4.64
C LEU A 393 -0.31 22.91 -4.08
N GLY A 394 0.83 23.39 -4.58
CA GLY A 394 1.36 24.68 -4.19
C GLY A 394 0.41 25.81 -4.62
N GLY A 395 -0.10 26.59 -3.67
CA GLY A 395 -0.75 27.87 -3.91
C GLY A 395 0.26 29.02 -4.00
N PRO A 396 -0.16 30.24 -4.41
CA PRO A 396 0.71 31.43 -4.42
C PRO A 396 1.34 31.74 -3.06
N ASP A 397 0.65 31.37 -1.97
CA ASP A 397 1.04 31.64 -0.59
C ASP A 397 1.54 30.38 0.18
N THR A 398 1.65 29.22 -0.47
CA THR A 398 2.16 28.03 0.23
C THR A 398 3.68 28.08 0.27
N VAL A 399 4.19 28.67 1.35
CA VAL A 399 5.56 28.46 1.81
C VAL A 399 5.80 26.95 1.91
N TRP A 400 6.80 26.43 1.19
CA TRP A 400 7.26 25.05 1.32
C TRP A 400 7.48 24.75 2.80
N GLN A 401 6.71 23.82 3.36
CA GLN A 401 6.86 23.44 4.76
C GLN A 401 7.91 22.33 4.86
N PRO A 402 9.01 22.53 5.63
CA PRO A 402 10.08 21.54 5.83
C PRO A 402 9.65 20.23 6.52
N SER A 403 8.34 20.05 6.79
CA SER A 403 7.70 18.91 7.47
C SER A 403 6.77 18.11 6.55
N SER A 404 6.83 18.35 5.23
CA SER A 404 6.01 17.63 4.24
C SER A 404 6.21 16.11 4.36
N PHE A 405 5.16 15.32 4.05
CA PHE A 405 5.18 13.85 4.08
C PHE A 405 6.46 13.24 3.46
N LEU A 406 6.99 13.90 2.43
CA LEU A 406 8.11 13.46 1.64
C LEU A 406 9.46 13.65 2.33
N ASP A 407 9.56 14.69 3.16
CA ASP A 407 10.80 15.06 3.86
C ASP A 407 10.93 14.33 5.21
N GLN A 408 9.89 13.59 5.61
CA GLN A 408 9.92 12.77 6.82
C GLN A 408 10.83 11.55 6.64
N GLN A 409 11.69 11.31 7.63
CA GLN A 409 12.53 10.12 7.67
C GLN A 409 11.68 8.87 7.92
N VAL A 410 12.02 7.78 7.23
CA VAL A 410 11.32 6.52 7.39
C VAL A 410 11.89 5.68 8.52
N LYS A 411 10.98 5.06 9.28
CA LYS A 411 11.29 3.98 10.20
C LYS A 411 11.03 2.66 9.51
N VAL A 412 12.11 1.92 9.24
CA VAL A 412 12.03 0.66 8.50
C VAL A 412 11.64 -0.49 9.42
N ASP A 413 10.66 -1.29 9.01
CA ASP A 413 10.29 -2.53 9.72
C ASP A 413 11.20 -3.70 9.33
N LYS A 414 12.45 -3.65 9.81
CA LYS A 414 13.47 -4.66 9.53
C LYS A 414 13.05 -6.05 10.00
N LYS A 415 12.34 -6.13 11.13
CA LYS A 415 11.91 -7.41 11.72
C LYS A 415 10.87 -8.09 10.85
N LEU A 416 9.87 -7.34 10.37
CA LEU A 416 8.87 -7.88 9.45
C LEU A 416 9.49 -8.35 8.14
N ALA A 417 10.39 -7.55 7.55
CA ALA A 417 11.07 -7.90 6.30
C ALA A 417 11.82 -9.24 6.40
N MET A 418 12.64 -9.42 7.44
CA MET A 418 13.35 -10.68 7.69
C MET A 418 12.38 -11.84 7.95
N LYS A 419 11.29 -11.61 8.70
CA LYS A 419 10.31 -12.64 9.00
C LYS A 419 9.62 -13.16 7.73
N LYS A 420 9.23 -12.26 6.82
CA LYS A 420 8.61 -12.63 5.53
C LYS A 420 9.55 -13.43 4.64
N GLU A 421 10.81 -12.99 4.52
CA GLU A 421 11.81 -13.69 3.71
C GLU A 421 12.06 -15.12 4.23
N ASN A 422 12.24 -15.27 5.54
CA ASN A 422 12.42 -16.59 6.16
C ASN A 422 11.22 -17.51 5.93
N VAL A 423 10.00 -16.99 6.01
CA VAL A 423 8.77 -17.76 5.73
C VAL A 423 8.69 -18.17 4.27
N ALA A 424 9.05 -17.29 3.32
CA ALA A 424 9.05 -17.61 1.90
C ALA A 424 10.05 -18.74 1.56
N ILE A 425 11.28 -18.67 2.11
CA ILE A 425 12.30 -19.72 1.96
C ILE A 425 11.81 -21.04 2.57
N SER A 426 11.24 -20.99 3.78
CA SER A 426 10.70 -22.18 4.45
C SER A 426 9.58 -22.83 3.65
N LYS A 427 8.66 -22.04 3.07
CA LYS A 427 7.56 -22.54 2.24
C LYS A 427 8.05 -23.21 0.95
N PHE A 428 9.07 -22.64 0.31
CA PHE A 428 9.72 -23.28 -0.82
C PHE A 428 10.31 -24.65 -0.44
N GLY A 429 11.03 -24.73 0.69
CA GLY A 429 11.56 -26.00 1.19
C GLY A 429 10.49 -27.06 1.46
N VAL A 430 9.35 -26.67 2.06
CA VAL A 430 8.20 -27.57 2.28
C VAL A 430 7.61 -28.04 0.95
N MET A 431 7.46 -27.16 -0.04
CA MET A 431 6.91 -27.49 -1.36
C MET A 431 7.76 -28.55 -2.09
N ILE A 432 9.08 -28.40 -2.08
CA ILE A 432 9.99 -29.39 -2.67
C ILE A 432 9.87 -30.74 -1.95
N ARG A 433 9.83 -30.71 -0.60
CA ARG A 433 9.69 -31.92 0.21
C ARG A 433 8.38 -32.66 -0.07
N GLU A 434 7.25 -31.95 -0.12
CA GLU A 434 5.93 -32.56 -0.34
C GLU A 434 5.73 -33.06 -1.77
N SER A 435 6.36 -32.42 -2.76
CA SER A 435 6.28 -32.86 -4.16
C SER A 435 7.16 -34.08 -4.47
N GLY A 436 8.18 -34.36 -3.65
CA GLY A 436 9.10 -35.48 -3.87
C GLY A 436 9.92 -35.36 -5.15
N LEU A 437 9.99 -34.17 -5.75
CA LEU A 437 10.69 -33.89 -7.00
C LEU A 437 12.20 -33.80 -6.77
N GLU A 438 12.97 -34.38 -7.69
CA GLU A 438 14.44 -34.23 -7.74
C GLU A 438 14.80 -32.81 -8.19
N PHE A 439 15.58 -32.08 -7.39
CA PHE A 439 16.01 -30.72 -7.73
C PHE A 439 17.53 -30.68 -7.88
N GLY A 440 18.00 -30.50 -9.12
CA GLY A 440 19.42 -30.67 -9.49
C GLY A 440 19.76 -32.13 -9.80
N ASN A 441 20.79 -32.36 -10.63
CA ASN A 441 21.19 -33.65 -11.23
C ASN A 441 21.01 -34.90 -10.34
N GLY A 442 19.80 -35.49 -10.33
CA GLY A 442 19.56 -36.90 -10.00
C GLY A 442 19.56 -37.31 -8.54
N GLN A 443 19.31 -36.40 -7.57
CA GLN A 443 19.12 -36.82 -6.17
C GLN A 443 17.68 -36.62 -5.70
N VAL A 444 17.01 -37.75 -5.44
CA VAL A 444 15.73 -37.84 -4.74
C VAL A 444 15.87 -37.22 -3.35
N ILE A 445 15.21 -36.08 -3.13
CA ILE A 445 15.13 -35.43 -1.82
C ILE A 445 14.05 -36.17 -1.02
N ARG A 446 14.41 -37.34 -0.50
CA ARG A 446 13.66 -38.03 0.55
C ARG A 446 14.32 -37.67 1.87
N ASP A 447 13.57 -36.94 2.68
CA ASP A 447 13.91 -36.50 4.04
C ASP A 447 14.92 -35.34 4.14
N GLY A 448 14.39 -34.13 4.35
CA GLY A 448 15.16 -32.95 4.70
C GLY A 448 14.43 -32.15 5.77
N ALA A 449 14.83 -32.32 7.03
CA ALA A 449 14.41 -31.45 8.12
C ALA A 449 15.01 -30.05 7.89
N GLY A 450 14.16 -29.01 7.92
CA GLY A 450 14.63 -27.64 7.91
C GLY A 450 15.54 -27.41 9.12
N VAL A 451 16.82 -27.09 8.87
CA VAL A 451 17.75 -26.78 9.96
C VAL A 451 17.37 -25.43 10.57
N ILE A 452 16.64 -25.50 11.67
CA ILE A 452 16.66 -24.51 12.75
C ILE A 452 17.26 -25.25 13.94
N ASN A 453 18.58 -25.09 14.11
CA ASN A 453 19.39 -25.58 15.23
C ASN A 453 19.33 -27.09 15.58
N GLY A 454 20.43 -27.79 15.26
CA GLY A 454 20.88 -28.95 16.03
C GLY A 454 20.48 -30.32 15.51
N HIS A 455 21.51 -31.09 15.16
CA HIS A 455 21.54 -32.53 14.84
C HIS A 455 20.91 -32.97 13.52
N ALA A 456 21.78 -33.57 12.70
CA ALA A 456 21.57 -33.95 11.32
C ALA A 456 21.17 -35.41 11.21
N ASP A 457 20.28 -35.71 10.26
CA ASP A 457 20.34 -36.92 9.44
C ASP A 457 19.68 -36.63 8.08
N ASN A 458 20.42 -36.97 7.01
CA ASN A 458 20.14 -37.00 5.57
C ASN A 458 19.60 -35.74 4.84
N THR A 459 20.11 -35.59 3.62
CA THR A 459 20.09 -34.49 2.63
C THR A 459 19.32 -33.22 3.02
N VAL A 460 20.02 -32.31 3.70
CA VAL A 460 19.47 -31.00 4.09
C VAL A 460 19.79 -29.95 3.03
N MET A 461 18.76 -29.36 2.43
CA MET A 461 18.90 -28.11 1.69
C MET A 461 19.27 -26.98 2.65
N ALA A 462 20.54 -26.62 2.72
CA ALA A 462 20.99 -25.43 3.44
C ALA A 462 20.89 -24.22 2.52
N PHE A 463 19.72 -23.57 2.52
CA PHE A 463 19.58 -22.27 1.89
C PHE A 463 20.56 -21.30 2.56
N GLY A 464 21.46 -20.69 1.77
CA GLY A 464 22.37 -19.68 2.28
C GLY A 464 21.56 -18.57 2.96
N ARG A 465 22.03 -18.08 4.12
CA ARG A 465 21.44 -16.87 4.72
C ARG A 465 21.55 -15.76 3.69
N THR A 466 20.41 -15.36 3.14
CA THR A 466 20.37 -14.19 2.29
C THR A 466 20.73 -12.97 3.13
N LYS A 467 21.67 -12.15 2.64
CA LYS A 467 21.92 -10.83 3.25
C LYS A 467 20.85 -9.81 2.83
N SER A 468 20.03 -10.13 1.83
CA SER A 468 19.10 -9.21 1.18
C SER A 468 18.00 -8.65 2.08
N GLY A 469 17.34 -9.46 2.92
CA GLY A 469 16.37 -8.95 3.89
C GLY A 469 16.99 -8.18 5.06
N ARG A 470 18.32 -7.99 5.08
CA ARG A 470 19.01 -7.03 5.96
C ARG A 470 19.51 -5.81 5.19
N VAL A 471 20.08 -6.01 4.00
CA VAL A 471 20.69 -4.96 3.16
C VAL A 471 19.66 -3.91 2.73
N LEU A 472 18.54 -4.32 2.11
CA LEU A 472 17.50 -3.37 1.66
C LEU A 472 16.92 -2.56 2.84
N PRO A 473 16.56 -3.19 3.97
CA PRO A 473 16.12 -2.42 5.14
C PRO A 473 17.19 -1.53 5.77
N GLU A 474 18.48 -1.90 5.69
CA GLU A 474 19.59 -1.08 6.17
C GLU A 474 19.84 0.12 5.26
N GLU A 475 19.82 -0.08 3.95
CA GLU A 475 19.96 0.99 2.95
C GLU A 475 18.81 2.00 2.99
N ALA A 476 17.61 1.57 3.40
CA ALA A 476 16.44 2.44 3.52
C ALA A 476 16.39 3.18 4.87
N GLN A 477 17.15 2.75 5.87
CA GLN A 477 17.08 3.32 7.21
C GLN A 477 17.64 4.75 7.22
N GLY A 478 16.86 5.69 7.75
CA GLY A 478 17.26 7.10 7.84
C GLY A 478 17.10 7.90 6.54
N LYS A 479 16.73 7.25 5.44
CA LYS A 479 16.29 7.95 4.22
C LYS A 479 14.91 8.57 4.42
N THR A 480 14.65 9.62 3.66
CA THR A 480 13.36 10.28 3.56
C THR A 480 12.44 9.54 2.61
N VAL A 481 11.13 9.78 2.70
CA VAL A 481 10.18 9.24 1.71
C VAL A 481 10.53 9.73 0.30
N ARG A 482 10.99 10.97 0.14
CA ARG A 482 11.43 11.56 -1.13
C ARG A 482 12.56 10.77 -1.81
N GLU A 483 13.48 10.22 -1.02
CA GLU A 483 14.60 9.43 -1.54
C GLU A 483 14.19 8.01 -1.94
N LEU A 484 13.12 7.48 -1.34
CA LEU A 484 12.64 6.10 -1.55
C LEU A 484 11.50 6.00 -2.54
N SER A 485 10.56 6.94 -2.49
CA SER A 485 9.38 7.00 -3.36
C SER A 485 9.77 7.50 -4.74
N ARG A 486 9.39 6.72 -5.75
CA ARG A 486 9.53 7.10 -7.15
C ARG A 486 8.42 8.03 -7.60
N LEU A 487 7.18 7.83 -7.12
CA LEU A 487 6.02 8.63 -7.57
C LEU A 487 6.27 10.13 -7.43
N TRP A 488 6.92 10.53 -6.33
CA TRP A 488 7.29 11.91 -6.09
C TRP A 488 8.11 12.56 -7.22
N ARG A 489 8.96 11.80 -7.91
CA ARG A 489 9.81 12.34 -8.99
C ARG A 489 9.01 12.83 -10.19
N TYR A 490 7.72 12.53 -10.25
CA TYR A 490 6.80 13.02 -11.26
C TYR A 490 6.16 14.36 -10.90
N GLU A 491 6.27 14.82 -9.66
CA GLU A 491 5.55 16.01 -9.20
C GLU A 491 5.97 17.27 -10.00
N GLY A 492 4.97 18.04 -10.44
CA GLY A 492 5.16 19.27 -11.20
C GLY A 492 5.61 19.04 -12.65
N GLY A 493 5.26 17.92 -13.27
CA GLY A 493 5.63 17.62 -14.67
C GLY A 493 7.03 17.02 -14.85
N ARG A 494 7.77 16.81 -13.76
CA ARG A 494 9.14 16.27 -13.79
C ARG A 494 9.16 14.78 -14.15
N SER A 495 10.30 14.26 -14.57
CA SER A 495 10.45 12.82 -14.84
C SER A 495 11.60 12.23 -14.01
N PRO A 496 11.55 10.97 -13.58
CA PRO A 496 12.58 10.35 -12.75
C PRO A 496 13.99 10.26 -13.35
N HIS A 497 14.14 10.57 -14.64
CA HIS A 497 15.43 10.58 -15.36
C HIS A 497 16.07 11.96 -15.41
N THR A 498 15.36 13.02 -15.03
CA THR A 498 15.90 14.36 -14.91
C THR A 498 16.61 14.48 -13.55
N PRO A 499 17.92 14.79 -13.49
CA PRO A 499 18.59 14.98 -12.21
C PRO A 499 17.91 16.11 -11.43
N THR A 500 17.43 15.79 -10.22
CA THR A 500 16.94 16.81 -9.30
C THR A 500 18.09 17.74 -8.91
N PRO A 501 17.99 19.07 -9.09
CA PRO A 501 18.93 19.96 -8.43
C PRO A 501 18.77 19.76 -6.93
N CYS A 502 19.82 19.30 -6.25
CA CYS A 502 19.88 19.32 -4.80
C CYS A 502 19.58 20.76 -4.34
N PRO A 503 18.68 20.97 -3.37
CA PRO A 503 18.58 22.29 -2.74
C PRO A 503 19.91 22.52 -2.02
N THR A 504 20.74 23.39 -2.58
CA THR A 504 21.99 23.82 -1.97
C THR A 504 21.65 24.43 -0.61
N ARG A 505 22.06 23.72 0.44
CA ARG A 505 22.16 24.22 1.81
C ARG A 505 22.93 25.54 1.74
N GLY A 506 22.36 26.61 2.29
CA GLY A 506 22.94 27.95 2.29
C GLY A 506 24.43 27.92 2.59
N GLY A 507 25.23 28.28 1.59
CA GLY A 507 26.67 28.41 1.64
C GLY A 507 27.02 29.77 1.09
N GLN A 508 27.71 30.54 1.93
CA GLN A 508 28.16 31.91 1.77
C GLN A 508 28.54 32.31 0.33
N ALA A 509 28.05 33.48 -0.07
CA ALA A 509 28.58 34.22 -1.20
C ALA A 509 30.08 34.47 -0.98
N GLN A 510 30.92 33.74 -1.71
CA GLN A 510 32.31 34.09 -1.90
C GLN A 510 32.38 34.91 -3.18
N ARG A 511 32.57 36.22 -3.01
CA ARG A 511 32.99 37.14 -4.07
C ARG A 511 34.24 36.56 -4.73
N SER A 512 34.14 36.23 -6.01
CA SER A 512 35.33 36.10 -6.87
C SER A 512 35.76 37.51 -7.25
N ASP A 513 36.85 37.96 -6.64
CA ASP A 513 37.58 39.15 -7.05
C ASP A 513 38.06 38.98 -8.50
N GLU A 514 37.73 39.96 -9.32
CA GLU A 514 38.38 40.23 -10.60
C GLU A 514 39.88 40.43 -10.35
N ARG A 515 40.70 39.64 -11.04
CA ARG A 515 42.10 40.00 -11.26
C ARG A 515 42.45 39.76 -12.73
N ASN A 516 42.31 40.85 -13.49
CA ASN A 516 42.99 41.07 -14.76
C ASN A 516 44.51 41.05 -14.50
N ASP A 517 45.22 40.20 -15.24
CA ASP A 517 46.63 40.34 -15.62
C ASP A 517 46.80 39.45 -16.87
N ASN A 518 46.69 40.00 -18.08
CA ASN A 518 47.73 40.63 -18.91
C ASN A 518 48.60 39.67 -19.75
N PHE A 519 48.57 39.96 -21.06
CA PHE A 519 49.68 40.01 -22.03
C PHE A 519 50.10 38.77 -22.87
N GLU A 520 49.88 38.96 -24.19
CA GLU A 520 50.79 38.78 -25.33
C GLU A 520 51.46 37.41 -25.59
N ALA A 521 51.01 36.74 -26.65
CA ALA A 521 51.74 36.61 -27.93
C ALA A 521 50.79 36.08 -29.02
#